data_AF-A0A246E3R9-F1
#
_entry.id   AF-A0A246E3R9-F1
#
_cell.length_a   1.000
_cell.length_b   1.000
_cell.length_c   1.000
_cell.angle_alpha   90.00
_cell.angle_beta   90.00
_cell.angle_gamma   90.00
#
_symmetry.space_group_name_H-M   'P 1'
#
loop_
_entity.id
_entity.type
_entity.pdbx_description
1 polymer ?
#
loop_
_entity_poly.entity_id
_entity_poly.type
_entity_poly.pdbx_seq_one_letter_code
_entity_poly.pdbx_strand_id
1 'polypeptide(L)'
;GTAHCPKCDAVIERQTPQQIVDQILDMEEGLKFQVLAPVVRTRKGEFVDLFADLAAQGYSRVRVDGEVHQLSNPPKLEKQIKHDIDVVVDRLQVKPTQRQRLTDSVETALQLADGVVVFDFISLEDSDPHRTRRFSEKMACPNG
;
A
#
# COMPACT_ATOMS: atom_id res chain seq x y z
N GLY A 1 23.38 12.78 -6.65
CA GLY A 1 22.53 13.35 -5.59
C GLY A 1 21.15 12.74 -5.74
N THR A 2 20.56 12.28 -4.64
CA THR A 2 19.22 11.70 -4.62
C THR A 2 18.18 12.80 -4.90
N ALA A 3 17.20 12.55 -5.76
CA ALA A 3 16.12 13.50 -6.00
C ALA A 3 15.14 13.44 -4.83
N HIS A 4 14.71 14.59 -4.32
CA HIS A 4 13.72 14.68 -3.25
C HIS A 4 12.48 15.40 -3.76
N CYS A 5 11.31 14.99 -3.27
CA CYS A 5 10.06 15.67 -3.57
C CYS A 5 10.04 17.06 -2.92
N PRO A 6 9.85 18.15 -3.66
CA PRO A 6 9.84 19.50 -3.08
C PRO A 6 8.66 19.77 -2.13
N LYS A 7 7.65 18.88 -2.08
CA LYS A 7 6.46 19.02 -1.23
C LYS A 7 6.55 18.26 0.09
N CYS A 8 7.07 17.04 0.06
CA CYS A 8 7.09 16.15 1.22
C CYS A 8 8.49 15.62 1.55
N ASP A 9 9.51 16.07 0.83
CA ASP A 9 10.92 15.69 0.95
C ASP A 9 11.23 14.21 0.76
N ALA A 10 10.22 13.41 0.39
CA ALA A 10 10.39 11.99 0.11
C ALA A 10 11.37 11.77 -1.04
N VAL A 11 12.22 10.76 -0.88
CA VAL A 11 13.16 10.32 -1.91
C VAL A 11 12.38 9.88 -3.16
N ILE A 12 12.69 10.51 -4.29
CA ILE A 12 12.21 10.13 -5.61
C ILE A 12 13.27 9.19 -6.21
N GLU A 13 13.01 7.90 -6.05
CA GLU A 13 13.84 6.85 -6.63
C GLU A 13 12.93 5.79 -7.25
N ARG A 14 13.17 5.48 -8.53
CA ARG A 14 12.55 4.33 -9.17
C ARG A 14 13.17 3.06 -8.62
N GLN A 15 12.33 2.18 -8.08
CA GLN A 15 12.76 0.87 -7.59
C GLN A 15 12.04 -0.24 -8.33
N THR A 16 12.76 -1.29 -8.70
CA THR A 16 12.17 -2.49 -9.30
C THR A 16 11.42 -3.29 -8.23
N PRO A 17 10.41 -4.11 -8.61
CA PRO A 17 9.75 -5.03 -7.67
C PRO A 17 10.75 -5.86 -6.87
N GLN A 18 11.81 -6.34 -7.53
CA GLN A 18 12.88 -7.09 -6.90
C GLN A 18 13.63 -6.29 -5.82
N GLN A 19 14.00 -5.04 -6.09
CA GLN A 19 14.66 -4.17 -5.10
C GLN A 19 13.77 -3.88 -3.89
N ILE A 20 12.47 -3.73 -4.11
CA ILE A 20 11.48 -3.54 -3.03
C ILE A 20 11.42 -4.81 -2.17
N VAL A 21 11.27 -5.98 -2.80
CA VAL A 21 11.25 -7.29 -2.14
C VAL A 21 12.50 -7.52 -1.31
N ASP A 22 13.68 -7.23 -1.87
CA ASP A 22 14.96 -7.38 -1.17
C ASP A 22 15.04 -6.49 0.07
N GLN A 23 14.60 -5.23 -0.01
CA GLN A 23 14.54 -4.33 1.15
C GLN A 23 13.60 -4.79 2.25
N ILE A 24 12.45 -5.39 1.89
CA ILE A 24 11.52 -5.93 2.88
C ILE A 24 12.08 -7.18 3.55
N LEU A 25 12.77 -8.04 2.80
CA LEU A 25 13.37 -9.27 3.32
C LEU A 25 14.63 -9.03 4.18
N ASP A 26 15.26 -7.86 4.06
CA ASP A 26 16.40 -7.43 4.89
C ASP A 26 15.95 -6.88 6.27
N MET A 27 14.65 -6.72 6.49
CA MET A 27 14.10 -6.30 7.78
C MET A 27 14.13 -7.44 8.81
N GLU A 28 13.82 -7.12 10.07
CA GLU A 28 13.77 -8.11 11.15
C GLU A 28 12.81 -9.26 10.82
N GLU A 29 13.33 -10.49 10.91
CA GLU A 29 12.56 -11.69 10.64
C GLU A 29 11.37 -11.81 11.61
N GLY A 30 10.21 -12.18 11.08
CA GLY A 30 9.00 -12.34 11.89
C GLY A 30 8.08 -11.12 11.93
N LEU A 31 8.53 -9.93 11.51
CA LEU A 31 7.69 -8.75 11.40
C LEU A 31 6.50 -9.02 10.47
N LYS A 32 5.28 -8.85 10.98
CA LYS A 32 4.04 -9.00 10.21
C LYS A 32 3.68 -7.69 9.55
N PHE A 33 3.30 -7.75 8.28
CA PHE A 33 2.92 -6.59 7.50
C PHE A 33 1.79 -6.89 6.51
N GLN A 34 1.16 -5.82 6.03
CA GLN A 34 0.21 -5.85 4.92
C GLN A 34 0.84 -5.21 3.69
N VAL A 35 0.62 -5.81 2.52
CA VAL A 35 0.94 -5.22 1.22
C VAL A 35 -0.30 -4.48 0.74
N LEU A 36 -0.16 -3.18 0.51
CA LEU A 36 -1.24 -2.26 0.23
C LEU A 36 -1.05 -1.59 -1.14
N ALA A 37 -2.14 -1.52 -1.91
CA ALA A 37 -2.20 -0.79 -3.17
C ALA A 37 -3.01 0.51 -2.99
N PRO A 38 -2.37 1.69 -3.01
CA PRO A 38 -3.04 2.97 -2.81
C PRO A 38 -3.83 3.48 -4.01
N VAL A 39 -5.03 2.96 -4.19
CA VAL A 39 -5.91 3.29 -5.33
C VAL A 39 -6.52 4.68 -5.25
N VAL A 40 -6.71 5.23 -4.05
CA VAL A 40 -7.21 6.60 -3.86
C VAL A 40 -6.38 7.32 -2.81
N ARG A 41 -5.95 8.54 -3.15
CA ARG A 41 -5.21 9.43 -2.24
C ARG A 41 -5.83 10.82 -2.16
N THR A 42 -6.29 11.19 -0.97
CA THR A 42 -6.76 12.55 -0.62
C THR A 42 -7.84 13.07 -1.58
N ARG A 43 -8.75 12.20 -2.02
CA ARG A 43 -9.83 12.54 -2.96
C ARG A 43 -11.19 12.52 -2.29
N LYS A 44 -12.07 13.42 -2.72
CA LYS A 44 -13.46 13.47 -2.27
C LYS A 44 -14.32 12.47 -3.03
N GLY A 45 -15.23 11.77 -2.35
CA GLY A 45 -16.16 10.86 -2.99
C GLY A 45 -16.70 9.76 -2.07
N GLU A 46 -17.75 9.09 -2.53
CA GLU A 46 -18.36 7.97 -1.78
C GLU A 46 -17.76 6.61 -2.17
N PHE A 47 -17.10 6.53 -3.34
CA PHE A 47 -16.37 5.36 -3.84
C PHE A 47 -17.16 4.03 -3.88
N VAL A 48 -18.49 4.09 -3.96
CA VAL A 48 -19.38 2.92 -4.01
C VAL A 48 -19.03 2.01 -5.20
N ASP A 49 -18.90 2.57 -6.39
CA ASP A 49 -18.55 1.80 -7.61
C ASP A 49 -17.15 1.18 -7.50
N LEU A 50 -16.19 1.93 -6.93
CA LEU A 50 -14.84 1.42 -6.70
C LEU A 50 -14.85 0.20 -5.76
N PHE A 51 -15.61 0.24 -4.67
CA PHE A 51 -15.71 -0.92 -3.77
C PHE A 51 -16.35 -2.13 -4.46
N ALA A 52 -17.37 -1.92 -5.29
CA ALA A 52 -18.00 -2.98 -6.07
C ALA A 52 -17.03 -3.59 -7.09
N ASP A 53 -16.26 -2.77 -7.81
CA ASP A 53 -15.26 -3.21 -8.78
C ASP A 53 -14.15 -4.01 -8.11
N LEU A 54 -13.67 -3.56 -6.94
CA LEU A 54 -12.64 -4.27 -6.17
C LEU A 54 -13.16 -5.62 -5.66
N ALA A 55 -14.40 -5.68 -5.18
CA ALA A 55 -15.03 -6.93 -4.78
C ALA A 55 -15.19 -7.89 -5.96
N ALA A 56 -15.58 -7.39 -7.14
CA ALA A 56 -15.70 -8.17 -8.37
C ALA A 56 -14.35 -8.72 -8.86
N GLN A 57 -13.26 -8.00 -8.61
CA GLN A 57 -11.88 -8.46 -8.86
C GLN A 57 -11.40 -9.51 -7.85
N GLY A 58 -12.18 -9.82 -6.81
CA GLY A 58 -11.88 -10.86 -5.83
C GLY A 58 -11.13 -10.38 -4.59
N TYR A 59 -10.95 -9.06 -4.43
CA TYR A 59 -10.36 -8.53 -3.19
C TYR A 59 -11.36 -8.65 -2.04
N SER A 60 -10.83 -8.96 -0.85
CA SER A 60 -11.66 -9.19 0.35
C SER A 60 -11.62 -8.05 1.36
N ARG A 61 -10.54 -7.25 1.35
CA ARG A 61 -10.29 -6.21 2.35
C ARG A 61 -9.80 -4.93 1.71
N VAL A 62 -10.18 -3.83 2.33
CA VAL A 62 -9.76 -2.49 1.98
C VAL A 62 -9.46 -1.73 3.25
N ARG A 63 -8.41 -0.90 3.25
CA ARG A 63 -8.13 0.05 4.31
C ARG A 63 -8.59 1.43 3.87
N VAL A 64 -9.49 2.03 4.64
CA VAL A 64 -10.08 3.33 4.36
C VAL A 64 -9.76 4.25 5.53
N ASP A 65 -9.12 5.39 5.26
CA ASP A 65 -8.71 6.39 6.25
C ASP A 65 -7.95 5.80 7.46
N GLY A 66 -7.18 4.73 7.20
CA GLY A 66 -6.39 4.01 8.21
C GLY A 66 -7.07 2.79 8.82
N GLU A 67 -8.38 2.61 8.64
CA GLU A 67 -9.14 1.48 9.19
C GLU A 67 -9.38 0.37 8.17
N VAL A 68 -9.18 -0.89 8.57
CA VAL A 68 -9.37 -2.05 7.68
C VAL A 68 -10.81 -2.56 7.74
N HIS A 69 -11.47 -2.58 6.59
CA HIS A 69 -12.83 -3.08 6.39
C HIS A 69 -12.87 -4.28 5.44
N GLN A 70 -13.94 -5.07 5.53
CA GLN A 70 -14.23 -6.11 4.55
C GLN A 70 -14.98 -5.48 3.36
N LEU A 71 -14.60 -5.86 2.14
CA LEU A 71 -15.30 -5.39 0.93
C LEU A 71 -16.72 -5.94 0.80
N SER A 72 -17.07 -7.00 1.54
CA SER A 72 -18.44 -7.48 1.69
C SER A 72 -19.35 -6.52 2.45
N ASN A 73 -18.78 -5.65 3.29
CA ASN A 73 -19.49 -4.63 4.05
C ASN A 73 -18.63 -3.36 4.17
N PRO A 74 -18.45 -2.61 3.05
CA PRO A 74 -17.59 -1.44 3.04
C PRO A 74 -18.22 -0.29 3.85
N PRO A 75 -17.40 0.61 4.41
CA PRO A 75 -17.90 1.78 5.11
C PRO A 75 -18.64 2.71 4.15
N LYS A 76 -19.67 3.41 4.65
CA LYS A 76 -20.30 4.50 3.90
C LYS A 76 -19.45 5.75 4.04
N LEU A 77 -18.97 6.27 2.91
CA LEU A 77 -18.12 7.46 2.86
C LEU A 77 -18.93 8.70 2.50
N GLU A 78 -18.50 9.85 3.02
CA GLU A 78 -19.16 11.12 2.77
C GLU A 78 -18.59 11.78 1.51
N LYS A 79 -19.44 12.07 0.53
CA LYS A 79 -19.03 12.67 -0.75
C LYS A 79 -18.16 13.93 -0.64
N GLN A 80 -18.33 14.72 0.42
CA GLN A 80 -17.66 16.01 0.60
C GLN A 80 -16.32 15.92 1.34
N ILE A 81 -16.03 14.78 1.96
CA ILE A 81 -14.84 14.51 2.75
C ILE A 81 -13.78 13.85 1.86
N LYS A 82 -12.51 14.17 2.13
CA LYS A 82 -11.37 13.54 1.43
C LYS A 82 -11.06 12.22 2.11
N HIS A 83 -10.91 11.17 1.31
CA HIS A 83 -10.61 9.84 1.77
C HIS A 83 -9.31 9.31 1.16
N ASP A 84 -8.67 8.41 1.89
CA ASP A 84 -7.57 7.56 1.44
C ASP A 84 -8.03 6.11 1.41
N ILE A 85 -7.87 5.43 0.27
CA ILE A 85 -8.32 4.04 0.08
C ILE A 85 -7.14 3.21 -0.42
N ASP A 86 -6.81 2.19 0.37
CA ASP A 86 -5.76 1.21 0.09
C ASP A 86 -6.37 -0.18 -0.03
N VAL A 87 -6.12 -0.89 -1.12
CA VAL A 87 -6.53 -2.30 -1.25
C VAL A 87 -5.52 -3.16 -0.51
N VAL A 88 -6.00 -4.06 0.34
CA VAL A 88 -5.12 -5.03 1.02
C VAL A 88 -4.88 -6.20 0.07
N VAL A 89 -3.72 -6.21 -0.58
CA VAL A 89 -3.34 -7.21 -1.58
C VAL A 89 -2.92 -8.52 -0.90
N ASP A 90 -2.04 -8.43 0.10
CA ASP A 90 -1.62 -9.60 0.87
C ASP A 90 -1.25 -9.25 2.31
N ARG A 91 -1.14 -10.27 3.16
CA ARG A 91 -0.69 -10.17 4.55
C ARG A 91 0.35 -11.24 4.79
N LEU A 92 1.56 -10.79 5.07
CA LEU A 92 2.75 -11.62 5.11
C LEU A 92 3.54 -11.32 6.38
N GLN A 93 4.61 -12.07 6.57
CA GLN A 93 5.62 -11.74 7.56
C GLN A 93 7.00 -11.83 6.93
N VAL A 94 7.96 -11.07 7.44
CA VAL A 94 9.33 -11.10 6.92
C VAL A 94 9.90 -12.50 7.15
N LYS A 95 10.04 -13.26 6.06
CA LYS A 95 10.54 -14.63 6.01
C LYS A 95 11.15 -14.90 4.62
N PRO A 96 12.40 -15.40 4.51
CA PRO A 96 13.03 -15.67 3.22
C PRO A 96 12.24 -16.63 2.31
N THR A 97 11.54 -17.59 2.91
CA THR A 97 10.71 -18.56 2.19
C THR A 97 9.48 -17.94 1.52
N GLN A 98 9.08 -16.72 1.91
CA GLN A 98 7.94 -16.00 1.34
C GLN A 98 8.32 -15.13 0.14
N ARG A 99 9.59 -15.12 -0.29
CA ARG A 99 10.11 -14.26 -1.37
C ARG A 99 9.23 -14.27 -2.62
N GLN A 100 8.92 -15.44 -3.18
CA GLN A 100 8.13 -15.52 -4.42
C GLN A 100 6.73 -14.88 -4.25
N ARG A 101 6.03 -15.25 -3.17
CA ARG A 101 4.70 -14.71 -2.87
C ARG A 101 4.73 -13.20 -2.62
N LEU A 102 5.77 -12.71 -1.96
CA LEU A 102 5.99 -11.28 -1.75
C LEU A 102 6.20 -10.56 -3.09
N THR A 103 7.02 -11.12 -3.99
CA THR A 103 7.20 -10.57 -5.35
C THR A 103 5.88 -10.47 -6.09
N ASP A 104 5.10 -11.56 -6.16
CA ASP A 104 3.80 -11.57 -6.85
C ASP A 104 2.83 -10.52 -6.25
N SER A 105 2.84 -10.36 -4.92
CA SER A 105 2.02 -9.37 -4.21
C SER A 105 2.45 -7.94 -4.50
N VAL A 106 3.76 -7.68 -4.57
CA VAL A 106 4.32 -6.37 -4.90
C VAL A 106 3.98 -5.98 -6.33
N GLU A 107 4.14 -6.89 -7.30
CA GLU A 107 3.77 -6.63 -8.69
C GLU A 107 2.27 -6.34 -8.83
N THR A 108 1.43 -7.12 -8.16
CA THR A 108 -0.02 -6.89 -8.13
C THR A 108 -0.36 -5.52 -7.55
N ALA A 109 0.27 -5.12 -6.44
CA ALA A 109 0.01 -3.84 -5.80
C ALA A 109 0.46 -2.66 -6.67
N LEU A 110 1.64 -2.76 -7.27
CA LEU A 110 2.17 -1.76 -8.19
C LEU A 110 1.24 -1.60 -9.41
N GLN A 111 0.79 -2.69 -10.01
CA GLN A 111 -0.13 -2.64 -11.15
C GLN A 111 -1.47 -1.98 -10.78
N LEU A 112 -2.02 -2.30 -9.60
CA LEU A 112 -3.32 -1.80 -9.15
C LEU A 112 -3.30 -0.31 -8.79
N ALA A 113 -2.17 0.19 -8.28
CA ALA A 113 -2.04 1.56 -7.78
C ALA A 113 -1.03 2.41 -8.58
N ASP A 114 -0.99 2.18 -9.89
CA ASP A 114 -0.25 3.00 -10.85
C ASP A 114 1.24 3.18 -10.50
N GLY A 115 1.86 2.10 -10.04
CA GLY A 115 3.28 2.01 -9.74
C GLY A 115 3.67 2.46 -8.33
N VAL A 116 2.74 2.40 -7.38
CA VAL A 116 3.00 2.68 -5.97
C VAL A 116 2.57 1.48 -5.12
N VAL A 117 3.39 1.11 -4.14
CA VAL A 117 3.06 0.08 -3.15
C VAL A 117 3.36 0.62 -1.75
N VAL A 118 2.51 0.25 -0.80
CA VAL A 118 2.66 0.60 0.61
C VAL A 118 2.73 -0.67 1.45
N PHE A 119 3.64 -0.69 2.41
CA PHE A 119 3.73 -1.73 3.42
C PHE A 119 3.30 -1.16 4.76
N ASP A 120 2.38 -1.82 5.44
CA ASP A 120 1.92 -1.47 6.79
C ASP A 120 2.33 -2.56 7.77
N PHE A 121 3.36 -2.29 8.57
CA PHE A 121 3.94 -3.19 9.56
C PHE A 121 3.10 -3.20 10.83
N ILE A 122 2.03 -4.00 10.82
CA ILE A 122 1.08 -4.15 11.94
C ILE A 122 1.70 -4.68 13.25
N SER A 123 2.97 -5.09 13.24
CA SER A 123 3.70 -5.47 14.45
C SER A 123 4.33 -4.28 15.18
N LEU A 124 4.42 -3.12 14.52
CA LEU A 124 4.92 -1.87 15.09
C LEU A 124 3.75 -1.04 15.64
N GLU A 125 4.06 -0.19 16.63
CA GLU A 125 3.08 0.72 17.23
C GLU A 125 2.51 1.71 16.20
N ASP A 126 1.27 2.19 16.40
CA ASP A 126 0.63 3.15 15.49
C ASP A 126 1.45 4.44 15.33
N SER A 127 2.18 4.85 16.38
CA SER A 127 3.04 6.02 16.40
C SER A 127 4.43 5.81 15.79
N ASP A 128 4.78 4.58 15.41
CA ASP A 128 6.11 4.29 14.86
C ASP A 128 6.25 4.91 13.45
N PRO A 129 7.24 5.81 13.22
CA PRO A 129 7.42 6.46 11.92
C PRO A 129 7.79 5.48 10.80
N HIS A 130 8.27 4.28 11.13
CA HIS A 130 8.62 3.22 10.20
C HIS A 130 7.50 2.18 10.03
N ARG A 131 6.35 2.35 10.70
CA ARG A 131 5.18 1.48 10.53
C ARG A 131 4.72 1.41 9.08
N THR A 132 4.72 2.53 8.38
CA THR A 132 4.32 2.57 6.97
C THR A 132 5.53 2.87 6.09
N ARG A 133 5.83 1.99 5.14
CA ARG A 133 6.86 2.22 4.12
C ARG A 133 6.22 2.30 2.75
N ARG A 134 6.61 3.28 1.95
CA ARG A 134 6.05 3.47 0.61
C ARG A 134 7.15 3.41 -0.43
N PHE A 135 6.89 2.70 -1.52
CA PHE A 135 7.80 2.53 -2.64
C PHE A 135 7.10 2.91 -3.94
N SER A 136 7.88 3.31 -4.94
CA SER A 136 7.38 3.56 -6.30
C SER A 136 8.30 2.95 -7.36
N GLU A 137 7.69 2.36 -8.39
CA GLU A 137 8.39 1.93 -9.61
C GLU A 137 8.54 3.07 -10.64
N LYS A 138 8.07 4.26 -10.29
CA LYS A 138 8.18 5.46 -11.13
C LYS A 138 9.17 6.44 -10.51
N MET A 139 9.77 7.29 -11.35
CA MET A 139 10.49 8.49 -10.92
C MET A 139 9.50 9.58 -10.48
N ALA A 140 8.63 9.25 -9.54
CA ALA A 140 7.57 10.12 -9.05
C ALA A 140 7.55 10.13 -7.52
N CYS A 141 7.00 11.21 -6.96
CA CYS A 141 6.77 11.27 -5.53
C CYS A 141 5.84 10.11 -5.11
N PRO A 142 6.26 9.23 -4.19
CA PRO A 142 5.41 8.14 -3.73
C PRO A 142 4.17 8.67 -2.99
N ASN A 143 4.21 9.89 -2.45
CA ASN A 143 3.13 10.46 -1.64
C ASN A 143 1.99 11.13 -2.42
N GLY A 144 2.14 11.34 -3.74
CA GLY A 144 1.16 12.06 -4.57
C GLY A 144 1.27 13.58 -4.46
#